data_AF-A0A7Y0XD31-F1
#
_entry.id   AF-A0A7Y0XD31-F1
#
_cell.length_a   1.000
_cell.length_b   1.000
_cell.length_c   1.000
_cell.angle_alpha   90.00
_cell.angle_beta   90.00
_cell.angle_gamma   90.00
#
_symmetry.space_group_name_H-M   'P 1'
#
loop_
_entity.id
_entity.type
_entity.pdbx_description
1 polymer ?
#
loop_
_entity_poly.entity_id
_entity_poly.type
_entity_poly.pdbx_seq_one_letter_code
_entity_poly.pdbx_strand_id
1 'polypeptide(L)'
;GLLWLNIGDSFTSGGRTWRDKDKKNPARGMSYRAPTPEGLKPKDLIGLPWRLALALQDDGWYLRSDNIWYKPNCQPESVKDRP
;
A
#
# COMPACT_ATOMS: atom_id res chain seq x y z
N GLY A 1 22.98 13.76 6.16
CA GLY A 1 21.76 14.45 5.71
C GLY A 1 20.55 13.86 6.42
N LEU A 2 19.40 14.53 6.39
CA LEU A 2 18.14 14.07 6.97
C LEU A 2 17.10 13.96 5.84
N LEU A 3 16.41 12.83 5.75
CA LEU A 3 15.35 12.56 4.78
C LEU A 3 14.06 12.19 5.53
N TRP A 4 12.95 12.81 5.14
CA TRP A 4 11.61 12.42 5.57
C TRP A 4 10.86 11.86 4.36
N LEU A 5 10.32 10.66 4.51
CA LEU A 5 9.56 9.98 3.45
C LEU A 5 8.18 9.60 3.99
N ASN A 6 7.14 9.99 3.26
CA ASN A 6 5.78 9.54 3.49
C ASN A 6 5.41 8.52 2.42
N ILE A 7 5.17 7.27 2.83
CA ILE A 7 4.79 6.16 1.97
C ILE A 7 3.65 5.38 2.61
N GLY A 8 2.57 5.18 1.85
CA GLY A 8 1.47 4.31 2.23
C GLY A 8 1.65 2.90 1.70
N ASP A 9 1.04 1.92 2.38
CA ASP A 9 0.96 0.57 1.84
C ASP A 9 -0.10 0.47 0.73
N SER A 10 -0.12 -0.65 0.02
CA SER A 10 -1.04 -0.92 -1.08
C SER A 10 -1.49 -2.36 -1.10
N PHE A 11 -2.70 -2.59 -1.58
CA PHE A 11 -3.22 -3.93 -1.86
C PHE A 11 -3.17 -4.22 -3.36
N THR A 12 -3.02 -5.49 -3.73
CA THR A 12 -3.22 -5.87 -5.13
C THR A 12 -4.70 -5.75 -5.52
N SER A 13 -4.97 -5.39 -6.78
CA SER A 13 -6.34 -5.06 -7.22
C SER A 13 -7.26 -6.27 -7.34
N GLY A 14 -6.71 -7.49 -7.29
CA GLY A 14 -7.41 -8.73 -7.62
C GLY A 14 -7.92 -8.76 -9.07
N GLY A 15 -7.13 -8.24 -10.01
CA GLY A 15 -7.46 -8.28 -11.45
C GLY A 15 -8.34 -7.14 -11.95
N ARG A 16 -8.66 -6.14 -11.12
CA ARG A 16 -9.32 -4.92 -11.61
C ARG A 16 -8.41 -4.15 -12.56
N THR A 17 -8.89 -3.94 -13.79
CA THR A 17 -8.20 -3.26 -14.90
C THR A 17 -8.61 -1.80 -15.07
N TRP A 18 -9.70 -1.36 -14.45
CA TRP A 18 -10.21 0.01 -14.59
C TRP A 18 -10.83 0.54 -13.28
N ARG A 19 -10.96 1.87 -13.17
CA ARG A 19 -11.62 2.55 -12.06
C ARG A 19 -12.43 3.74 -12.59
N ASP A 20 -13.70 3.78 -12.22
CA ASP A 20 -14.60 4.86 -12.65
C ASP A 20 -14.26 6.21 -12.01
N LYS A 21 -14.71 7.29 -12.65
CA LYS A 21 -14.58 8.65 -12.15
C LYS A 21 -15.52 8.83 -10.94
N ASP A 22 -14.92 9.07 -9.78
CA ASP A 22 -15.65 9.45 -8.57
C ASP A 22 -15.82 10.98 -8.54
N LYS A 23 -17.08 11.46 -8.50
CA LYS A 23 -17.38 12.90 -8.40
C LYS A 23 -16.82 13.55 -7.13
N LYS A 24 -16.74 12.81 -6.02
CA LYS A 24 -16.20 13.29 -4.74
C LYS A 24 -14.68 13.25 -4.71
N ASN A 25 -14.07 12.30 -5.42
CA ASN A 25 -12.63 12.10 -5.47
C ASN A 25 -12.11 11.98 -6.90
N PRO A 26 -12.12 13.06 -7.70
CA PRO A 26 -11.74 13.00 -9.11
C PRO A 26 -10.30 12.54 -9.32
N ALA A 27 -9.39 12.86 -8.37
CA ALA A 27 -7.99 12.43 -8.40
C ALA A 27 -7.80 10.90 -8.26
N ARG A 28 -8.83 10.15 -7.85
CA ARG A 28 -8.78 8.69 -7.79
C ARG A 28 -9.09 8.02 -9.13
N GLY A 29 -9.63 8.76 -10.10
CA GLY A 29 -9.83 8.27 -11.46
C GLY A 29 -8.49 8.02 -12.14
N MET A 30 -8.41 6.98 -12.96
CA MET A 30 -7.15 6.57 -13.60
C MET A 30 -7.40 6.31 -15.09
N SER A 31 -6.63 6.94 -15.98
CA SER A 31 -6.67 6.68 -17.42
C SER A 31 -5.96 5.36 -17.78
N TYR A 32 -4.98 4.97 -16.98
CA TYR A 32 -4.22 3.75 -17.10
C TYR A 32 -4.09 3.07 -15.75
N ARG A 33 -4.16 1.74 -15.75
CA ARG A 33 -3.91 0.90 -14.58
C ARG A 33 -2.95 -0.21 -14.95
N ALA A 34 -1.77 -0.20 -14.35
CA ALA A 34 -0.79 -1.25 -14.56
C ALA A 34 -1.35 -2.62 -14.08
N PRO A 35 -1.01 -3.72 -14.79
CA PRO A 35 -1.33 -5.06 -14.31
C PRO A 35 -0.63 -5.33 -12.98
N THR A 36 -1.19 -6.26 -12.19
CA THR A 36 -0.52 -6.74 -10.99
C THR A 36 0.79 -7.43 -11.41
N PRO A 37 1.95 -7.06 -10.82
CA PRO A 37 3.21 -7.75 -11.06
C PRO A 37 3.12 -9.25 -10.71
N GLU A 38 3.95 -10.06 -11.37
CA GLU A 38 4.05 -11.49 -11.06
C GLU A 38 4.49 -11.73 -9.61
N GLY A 39 4.04 -12.85 -9.04
CA GLY A 39 4.38 -13.26 -7.67
C GLY A 39 3.56 -12.59 -6.56
N LEU A 40 2.71 -11.61 -6.86
CA LEU A 40 1.80 -11.03 -5.86
C LEU A 40 0.44 -11.72 -5.88
N LYS A 41 -0.04 -12.09 -4.68
CA LYS A 41 -1.35 -12.74 -4.53
C LYS A 41 -2.48 -11.73 -4.76
N PRO A 42 -3.61 -12.14 -5.36
CA PRO A 42 -4.80 -11.29 -5.47
C PRO A 42 -5.32 -10.83 -4.10
N LYS A 43 -5.67 -9.55 -3.98
CA LYS A 43 -6.23 -8.90 -2.79
C LYS A 43 -5.33 -8.90 -1.55
N ASP A 44 -4.04 -9.13 -1.74
CA ASP A 44 -3.08 -9.21 -0.63
C ASP A 44 -2.46 -7.84 -0.32
N LEU A 45 -2.12 -7.64 0.96
CA LEU A 45 -1.38 -6.46 1.42
C LEU A 45 0.08 -6.60 0.99
N ILE A 46 0.62 -5.59 0.31
CA ILE A 46 1.95 -5.71 -0.32
C ILE A 46 3.08 -5.55 0.72
N GLY A 47 2.89 -4.73 1.75
CA GLY A 47 3.92 -4.45 2.74
C GLY A 47 4.96 -3.45 2.24
N LEU A 48 4.57 -2.47 1.41
CA LEU A 48 5.51 -1.52 0.79
C LEU A 48 6.46 -0.82 1.80
N PRO A 49 5.98 -0.31 2.96
CA PRO A 49 6.88 0.32 3.93
C PRO A 49 7.96 -0.65 4.47
N TRP A 50 7.59 -1.90 4.74
CA TRP A 50 8.53 -2.91 5.23
C TRP A 50 9.50 -3.38 4.14
N ARG A 51 9.02 -3.54 2.90
CA ARG A 51 9.89 -3.85 1.75
C ARG A 51 10.92 -2.76 1.53
N LEU A 52 10.52 -1.49 1.65
CA LEU A 52 11.44 -0.37 1.58
C LEU A 52 12.44 -0.38 2.72
N ALA A 53 11.99 -0.61 3.96
CA ALA A 53 12.88 -0.69 5.12
C ALA A 53 13.95 -1.78 4.95
N LEU A 54 13.55 -2.97 4.50
CA LEU A 54 14.46 -4.08 4.25
C LEU A 54 15.46 -3.76 3.13
N ALA A 55 15.00 -3.20 2.01
CA ALA A 55 15.88 -2.79 0.92
C ALA A 55 16.89 -1.72 1.38
N LEU A 56 16.47 -0.75 2.20
CA LEU A 56 17.39 0.24 2.77
C LEU A 56 18.40 -0.41 3.73
N GLN A 57 18.00 -1.42 4.51
CA GLN A 57 18.94 -2.17 5.34
C GLN A 57 19.98 -2.93 4.50
N ASP A 58 19.56 -3.53 3.39
CA ASP A 58 20.46 -4.17 2.43
C ASP A 58 21.44 -3.16 1.81
N ASP A 59 21.00 -1.92 1.61
CA ASP A 59 21.83 -0.78 1.18
C ASP A 59 22.69 -0.16 2.31
N GLY A 60 22.75 -0.78 3.49
CA GLY A 60 23.60 -0.37 4.61
C GLY A 60 22.98 0.65 5.57
N TRP A 61 21.68 0.94 5.45
CA TRP A 61 20.97 1.78 6.41
C TRP A 61 20.62 0.98 7.68
N TYR A 62 20.48 1.68 8.79
CA TYR A 62 20.05 1.06 10.04
C TYR A 62 18.58 1.35 10.29
N LEU A 63 17.77 0.29 10.42
CA LEU A 63 16.44 0.39 11.02
C LEU A 63 16.58 0.36 12.54
N ARG A 64 16.18 1.44 13.21
CA ARG A 64 16.37 1.60 14.67
C ARG A 64 15.08 1.44 15.48
N SER A 65 13.93 1.75 14.90
CA SER A 65 12.63 1.64 15.54
C SER A 65 11.53 1.67 14.48
N ASP A 66 10.48 0.87 14.70
CA ASP A 66 9.18 1.02 14.08
C ASP A 66 8.23 1.77 15.04
N ASN A 67 7.35 2.61 14.49
CA ASN A 67 6.35 3.34 15.26
C ASN A 67 4.97 3.09 14.65
N ILE A 68 4.23 2.14 15.22
CA ILE A 68 3.00 1.61 14.63
C ILE A 68 1.76 2.27 15.25
N TRP A 69 0.97 2.83 14.34
CA TRP A 69 -0.42 3.26 14.46
C TRP A 69 -1.44 2.21 14.96
N TYR A 70 -1.44 1.71 16.21
CA TYR A 70 -2.47 0.73 16.61
C TYR A 70 -3.80 1.38 17.00
N LYS A 71 -4.86 1.17 16.20
CA LYS A 71 -6.24 1.60 16.48
C LYS A 71 -7.11 0.38 16.82
N PRO A 72 -7.43 0.12 18.10
CA PRO A 72 -8.16 -1.09 18.51
C PRO A 72 -9.57 -1.20 17.91
N ASN A 73 -10.24 -0.07 17.71
CA ASN A 73 -11.60 0.00 17.19
C ASN A 73 -11.60 0.69 15.82
N CYS A 74 -11.12 -0.01 14.79
CA CYS A 74 -11.21 0.44 13.40
C CYS A 74 -12.66 0.41 12.90
N GLN A 75 -13.03 1.36 12.06
CA GLN A 75 -14.30 1.30 11.34
C GLN A 75 -14.22 0.07 10.41
N PRO A 76 -15.19 -0.87 10.45
CA PRO A 76 -15.16 -2.01 9.55
C PRO A 76 -15.30 -1.53 8.10
N GLU A 77 -14.50 -2.11 7.21
CA GLU A 77 -14.65 -1.89 5.78
C GLU A 77 -15.82 -2.72 5.23
N SER A 78 -16.48 -2.25 4.16
CA SER A 78 -17.61 -2.93 3.50
C SER A 78 -17.20 -4.18 2.69
N VAL A 79 -16.08 -4.80 3.05
CA VAL A 79 -15.42 -5.88 2.31
C VAL A 79 -15.18 -7.06 3.23
N LYS A 80 -15.09 -8.27 2.64
CA LYS A 80 -14.92 -9.52 3.39
C LYS A 80 -13.54 -10.17 3.16
N ASP A 81 -12.73 -9.60 2.27
CA ASP A 81 -11.45 -10.17 1.79
C ASP A 81 -10.20 -9.57 2.44
N ARG A 82 -10.39 -8.63 3.40
CA ARG A 82 -9.33 -8.03 4.22
C ARG A 82 -9.93 -7.52 5.54
N PRO A 83 -9.14 -7.47 6.63
CA PRO A 83 -9.57 -6.97 7.95
C PRO A 83 -9.93 -5.48 7.94
#